data_AF-A0A817LBQ1-F1
#
_entry.id   AF-A0A817LBQ1-F1
#
_cell.length_a   1.000
_cell.length_b   1.000
_cell.length_c   1.000
_cell.angle_alpha   90.00
_cell.angle_beta   90.00
_cell.angle_gamma   90.00
#
_symmetry.space_group_name_H-M   'P 1'
#
loop_
_entity.id
_entity.type
_entity.pdbx_description
1 polymer ?
#
loop_
_entity_poly.entity_id
_entity_poly.type
_entity_poly.pdbx_seq_one_letter_code
_entity_poly.pdbx_strand_id
1 'polypeptide(L)'
;MTTTASTSSNLPDKDQIHAHVRRDGKLYGNGGQFFVDNHLTWADLLFYDILETLLRIDENCLNNYPWLKQNRGEVEKQPKIAEYLKNRPKTPH
;
A
#
# COMPACT_ATOMS: atom_id res chain seq x y z
N MET A 1 7.58 24.04 35.46
CA MET A 1 8.49 24.20 34.31
C MET A 1 8.06 23.21 33.24
N THR A 2 7.39 23.72 32.21
CA THR A 2 6.97 23.00 31.01
C THR A 2 8.13 23.00 30.01
N THR A 3 8.65 21.83 29.63
CA THR A 3 9.56 21.71 28.48
C THR A 3 9.35 20.39 27.73
N THR A 4 8.49 20.50 26.72
CA THR A 4 8.57 19.93 25.36
C THR A 4 8.99 18.46 25.15
N ALA A 5 8.00 17.65 24.75
CA ALA A 5 8.22 16.44 23.98
C ALA A 5 8.78 16.80 22.59
N SER A 6 10.01 16.37 22.31
CA SER A 6 10.61 16.43 20.99
C SER A 6 10.03 15.31 20.13
N THR A 7 9.25 15.68 19.12
CA THR A 7 8.81 14.81 18.03
C THR A 7 10.02 14.35 17.24
N SER A 8 10.55 13.18 17.59
CA SER A 8 11.48 12.43 16.76
C SER A 8 10.68 11.67 15.71
N SER A 9 11.10 11.83 14.45
CA SER A 9 10.60 11.17 13.26
C SER A 9 10.53 9.65 13.44
N ASN A 10 9.35 9.12 13.73
CA ASN A 10 9.13 7.68 13.80
C ASN A 10 8.63 7.18 12.45
N LEU A 11 9.51 6.53 11.69
CA LEU A 11 9.05 5.50 10.76
C LEU A 11 8.21 4.48 11.56
N PRO A 12 7.07 4.02 11.03
CA PRO A 12 6.24 3.05 11.74
C PRO A 12 7.03 1.77 12.01
N ASP A 13 7.03 1.34 13.27
CA ASP A 13 7.63 0.08 13.70
C ASP A 13 6.98 -1.13 12.99
N LYS A 14 7.73 -2.24 12.82
CA LYS A 14 7.29 -3.41 12.05
C LYS A 14 5.95 -3.96 12.52
N ASP A 15 5.70 -3.94 13.82
CA ASP A 15 4.43 -4.42 14.38
C ASP A 15 3.26 -3.53 13.97
N GLN A 16 3.48 -2.23 13.81
CA GLN A 16 2.46 -1.29 13.31
C GLN A 16 2.14 -1.54 11.83
N ILE A 17 3.17 -1.85 11.02
CA ILE A 17 3.00 -2.21 9.62
C ILE A 17 2.15 -3.48 9.52
N HIS A 18 2.49 -4.53 10.28
CA HIS A 18 1.71 -5.77 10.27
C HIS A 18 0.27 -5.58 10.77
N ALA A 19 0.05 -4.72 11.77
CA ALA A 19 -1.30 -4.41 12.27
C ALA A 19 -2.16 -3.68 11.23
N HIS A 20 -1.57 -2.72 10.50
CA HIS A 20 -2.26 -1.99 9.44
C HIS A 20 -2.70 -2.91 8.31
N VAL A 21 -1.78 -3.71 7.77
CA VAL A 21 -2.08 -4.63 6.66
C VAL A 21 -3.09 -5.71 7.09
N ARG A 22 -3.05 -6.17 8.34
CA ARG A 22 -4.05 -7.11 8.90
C ARG A 22 -5.45 -6.53 8.93
N ARG A 23 -5.57 -5.28 9.35
CA ARG A 23 -6.87 -4.59 9.44
C ARG A 23 -7.46 -4.41 8.04
N ASP A 24 -6.66 -3.95 7.09
CA ASP A 24 -7.15 -3.64 5.75
C ASP A 24 -7.47 -4.92 4.97
N GLY A 25 -6.64 -5.97 5.08
CA GLY A 25 -6.94 -7.27 4.47
C GLY A 25 -8.27 -7.89 4.93
N LYS A 26 -8.70 -7.63 6.17
CA LYS A 26 -10.00 -8.10 6.70
C LYS A 26 -11.21 -7.29 6.22
N LEU A 27 -11.02 -6.01 5.88
CA LEU A 27 -12.13 -5.10 5.53
C LEU A 27 -12.50 -5.18 4.04
N TYR A 28 -11.57 -5.59 3.18
CA TYR A 28 -11.73 -5.46 1.73
C TYR A 28 -11.61 -6.78 0.95
N GLY A 29 -11.42 -7.91 1.64
CA GLY A 29 -11.49 -9.25 1.06
C GLY A 29 -12.93 -9.69 0.72
N ASN A 30 -13.63 -8.92 -0.09
CA ASN A 30 -15.06 -9.12 -0.40
C ASN A 30 -15.29 -9.95 -1.69
N GLY A 31 -14.23 -10.56 -2.25
CA GLY A 31 -14.29 -11.42 -3.44
C GLY A 31 -14.09 -10.71 -4.78
N GLY A 32 -14.08 -9.37 -4.80
CA GLY A 32 -13.74 -8.57 -5.97
C GLY A 32 -12.22 -8.44 -6.20
N GLN A 33 -11.85 -8.04 -7.42
CA GLN A 33 -10.47 -7.73 -7.81
C GLN A 33 -9.96 -6.40 -7.23
N PHE A 34 -10.87 -5.49 -6.87
CA PHE A 34 -10.59 -4.19 -6.30
C PHE A 34 -11.26 -4.01 -4.93
N PHE A 35 -10.92 -2.92 -4.23
CA PHE A 35 -11.54 -2.57 -2.94
C PHE A 35 -13.06 -2.38 -3.06
N VAL A 36 -13.54 -1.97 -4.25
CA VAL A 36 -14.97 -1.84 -4.56
C VAL A 36 -15.34 -2.80 -5.70
N ASP A 37 -15.51 -4.07 -5.32
CA ASP A 37 -15.89 -5.16 -6.23
C ASP A 37 -14.96 -5.24 -7.45
N ASN A 38 -15.47 -5.01 -8.66
CA ASN A 38 -14.70 -5.10 -9.89
C ASN A 38 -14.29 -3.74 -10.48
N HIS A 39 -14.45 -2.66 -9.70
CA HIS A 39 -14.19 -1.30 -10.16
C HIS A 39 -12.91 -0.74 -9.53
N LEU A 40 -12.01 -0.25 -10.38
CA LEU A 40 -10.86 0.52 -9.94
C LEU A 40 -11.32 1.85 -9.33
N THR A 41 -10.90 2.12 -8.10
CA THR A 41 -11.23 3.36 -7.38
C THR A 41 -9.98 4.05 -6.83
N TRP A 42 -10.17 5.23 -6.23
CA TRP A 42 -9.10 5.93 -5.53
C TRP A 42 -8.52 5.14 -4.35
N ALA A 43 -9.29 4.22 -3.75
CA ALA A 43 -8.79 3.37 -2.68
C ALA A 43 -7.66 2.46 -3.17
N ASP A 44 -7.84 1.83 -4.34
CA ASP A 44 -6.84 0.96 -4.95
C ASP A 44 -5.54 1.73 -5.26
N LEU A 45 -5.65 2.97 -5.74
CA LEU A 45 -4.49 3.83 -6.02
C LEU A 45 -3.76 4.27 -4.74
N LEU A 46 -4.51 4.62 -3.70
CA LEU A 46 -3.94 4.98 -2.39
C LEU A 46 -3.16 3.80 -1.80
N PHE A 47 -3.75 2.60 -1.81
CA PHE A 47 -3.07 1.41 -1.32
C PHE A 47 -1.88 1.03 -2.20
N TYR A 48 -1.99 1.18 -3.53
CA TYR A 48 -0.86 0.96 -4.42
C TYR A 48 0.35 1.82 -4.03
N ASP A 49 0.15 3.12 -3.78
CA ASP A 49 1.19 4.07 -3.37
C ASP A 49 1.79 3.75 -1.99
N ILE A 50 0.94 3.47 -1.00
CA ILE A 50 1.38 3.04 0.34
C ILE A 50 2.27 1.79 0.24
N LEU A 51 1.84 0.80 -0.56
CA LEU A 51 2.57 -0.44 -0.75
C LEU A 51 3.91 -0.25 -1.47
N GLU A 52 4.06 0.77 -2.33
CA GLU A 52 5.38 1.07 -2.91
C GLU A 52 6.41 1.43 -1.86
N THR A 53 6.00 2.10 -0.79
CA THR A 53 6.88 2.43 0.33
C THR A 53 7.13 1.22 1.22
N LEU A 54 6.07 0.48 1.57
CA LEU A 54 6.20 -0.69 2.45
C LEU A 54 7.06 -1.80 1.83
N LEU A 55 6.91 -2.08 0.53
CA LEU A 55 7.72 -3.10 -0.16
C LEU A 55 9.20 -2.73 -0.29
N ARG A 56 9.55 -1.43 -0.24
CA ARG A 56 10.97 -1.01 -0.16
C ARG A 56 11.57 -1.27 1.21
N ILE A 57 10.75 -1.22 2.26
CA ILE A 57 11.17 -1.47 3.65
C ILE A 57 11.24 -2.98 3.92
N ASP A 58 10.24 -3.73 3.46
CA ASP A 58 10.15 -5.17 3.59
C ASP A 58 9.46 -5.78 2.35
N GLU A 59 10.25 -6.43 1.50
CA GLU A 59 9.78 -7.11 0.28
C GLU A 59 8.77 -8.23 0.59
N ASN A 60 8.76 -8.76 1.82
CA ASN A 60 7.91 -9.87 2.24
C ASN A 60 6.63 -9.43 2.95
N CYS A 61 6.39 -8.11 3.11
CA CYS A 61 5.26 -7.59 3.88
C CYS A 61 3.88 -8.04 3.34
N LEU A 62 3.81 -8.44 2.07
CA LEU A 62 2.59 -8.94 1.41
C LEU A 62 2.41 -10.47 1.45
N ASN A 63 3.38 -11.25 1.96
CA ASN A 63 3.31 -12.72 1.90
C ASN A 63 2.07 -13.29 2.60
N ASN A 64 1.61 -12.65 3.67
CA ASN A 64 0.42 -13.05 4.41
C ASN A 64 -0.89 -12.45 3.86
N TYR A 65 -0.82 -11.70 2.75
CA TYR A 65 -1.94 -10.91 2.20
C TYR A 65 -2.09 -11.11 0.68
N PRO A 66 -2.42 -12.33 0.24
CA PRO A 66 -2.47 -12.69 -1.18
C PRO A 66 -3.48 -11.85 -1.97
N TRP A 67 -4.61 -11.47 -1.36
CA TRP A 67 -5.59 -10.59 -2.01
C TRP A 67 -5.02 -9.19 -2.29
N LEU A 68 -4.25 -8.63 -1.37
CA LEU A 68 -3.65 -7.30 -1.55
C LEU A 68 -2.54 -7.34 -2.63
N LYS A 69 -1.81 -8.45 -2.71
CA LYS A 69 -0.88 -8.72 -3.82
C LYS A 69 -1.60 -8.82 -5.16
N GLN A 70 -2.76 -9.48 -5.21
CA GLN A 70 -3.61 -9.54 -6.40
C GLN A 70 -4.11 -8.14 -6.79
N ASN A 71 -4.71 -7.40 -5.85
CA ASN A 71 -5.20 -6.04 -6.08
C ASN A 71 -4.13 -5.14 -6.70
N ARG A 72 -2.93 -5.13 -6.12
CA ARG A 72 -1.79 -4.39 -6.66
C ARG A 72 -1.49 -4.76 -8.12
N GLY A 73 -1.45 -6.06 -8.42
CA GLY A 73 -1.25 -6.54 -9.79
C GLY A 73 -2.37 -6.12 -10.75
N GLU A 74 -3.62 -6.07 -10.30
CA GLU A 74 -4.74 -5.60 -11.12
C GLU A 74 -4.71 -4.08 -11.37
N VAL A 75 -4.18 -3.30 -10.43
CA VAL A 75 -3.90 -1.86 -10.63
C VAL A 75 -2.80 -1.67 -11.68
N GLU A 76 -1.70 -2.43 -11.59
CA GLU A 76 -0.57 -2.34 -12.54
C GLU A 76 -0.96 -2.69 -13.98
N LYS A 77 -1.97 -3.55 -14.16
CA LYS A 77 -2.48 -3.94 -15.50
C LYS A 77 -3.34 -2.87 -16.18
N GLN A 78 -3.79 -1.84 -15.47
CA GLN A 78 -4.66 -0.82 -16.06
C GLN A 78 -3.89 -0.02 -17.12
N PRO A 79 -4.36 0.09 -18.38
CA PRO A 79 -3.52 0.60 -19.48
C PRO A 79 -2.89 1.97 -19.22
N LYS A 80 -3.67 2.92 -18.71
CA LYS A 80 -3.19 4.28 -18.40
C LYS A 80 -2.21 4.30 -17.22
N ILE A 81 -2.40 3.42 -16.24
CA ILE A 81 -1.50 3.30 -15.09
C ILE A 81 -0.20 2.63 -15.51
N ALA A 82 -0.27 1.54 -16.25
CA ALA A 82 0.89 0.85 -16.80
C ALA A 82 1.76 1.81 -17.64
N GLU A 83 1.13 2.61 -18.50
CA GLU A 83 1.80 3.65 -19.28
C GLU A 83 2.45 4.71 -18.39
N TYR A 84 1.74 5.21 -17.38
CA TYR A 84 2.29 6.16 -16.41
C TYR A 84 3.48 5.57 -15.65
N LEU A 85 3.37 4.36 -15.10
CA LEU A 85 4.43 3.70 -14.32
C LEU A 85 5.68 3.46 -15.17
N LYS A 86 5.52 3.19 -16.48
CA LYS A 86 6.64 3.06 -17.43
C LYS A 86 7.38 4.39 -17.65
N ASN A 87 6.65 5.49 -17.69
CA ASN A 87 7.17 6.81 -18.09
C ASN A 87 7.49 7.74 -16.91
N ARG A 88 7.00 7.44 -15.69
CA ARG A 88 7.18 8.34 -14.53
C ARG A 88 8.66 8.45 -14.15
N PRO A 89 9.13 9.64 -13.75
CA PRO A 89 10.49 9.82 -13.25
C PRO A 89 10.75 8.95 -12.02
N LYS A 90 11.97 8.43 -11.88
CA LYS A 90 12.40 7.78 -10.64
C LYS A 90 12.77 8.86 -9.62
N THR A 91 11.99 8.98 -8.56
CA THR A 91 12.29 9.85 -7.43
C THR A 91 13.13 9.09 -6.39
N PRO A 92 14.33 9.56 -6.02
CA PRO A 92 15.06 9.01 -4.90
C PRO A 92 14.35 9.36 -3.59
N HIS A 93 14.26 8.38 -2.68
CA HIS A 93 13.70 8.53 -1.33
C HIS A 93 14.63 7.87 -0.32
#